data_AF-A0AAD2B373-F1
#
_entry.id   AF-A0AAD2B373-F1
#
_cell.length_a   1.000
_cell.length_b   1.000
_cell.length_c   1.000
_cell.angle_alpha   90.00
_cell.angle_beta   90.00
_cell.angle_gamma   90.00
#
_symmetry.space_group_name_H-M   'P 1'
#
loop_
_entity.id
_entity.type
_entity.pdbx_description
1 polymer ?
#
loop_
_entity_poly.entity_id
_entity_poly.type
_entity_poly.pdbx_seq_one_letter_code
_entity_poly.pdbx_strand_id
1 'polypeptide(L)'
;MMATLTPSQEHAQKKRDIAQAQQEIQAAVQRTWPCFYEKPMKNEVGSDSCHKLSHLQIGMGVRALSLVCNLRGGSTGDIDLYQLIRAYFWDQDARRRINEIVAASLAPKH
;
A
#
# COMPACT_ATOMS: atom_id res chain seq x y z
N MET A 1 -20.69 -32.85 5.26
CA MET A 1 -20.03 -32.72 3.94
C MET A 1 -19.71 -31.25 3.74
N MET A 2 -18.43 -30.88 3.68
CA MET A 2 -18.03 -29.52 3.27
C MET A 2 -18.17 -29.46 1.74
N ALA A 3 -19.07 -28.61 1.25
CA ALA A 3 -19.23 -28.40 -0.19
C ALA A 3 -17.96 -27.75 -0.73
N THR A 4 -17.25 -28.43 -1.63
CA THR A 4 -16.12 -27.88 -2.37
C THR A 4 -16.64 -26.83 -3.36
N LEU A 5 -16.07 -25.63 -3.29
CA LEU A 5 -16.41 -24.53 -4.20
C LEU A 5 -15.87 -24.84 -5.61
N THR A 6 -16.65 -24.49 -6.63
CA THR A 6 -16.15 -24.49 -8.00
C THR A 6 -15.09 -23.38 -8.19
N PRO A 7 -14.17 -23.48 -9.17
CA PRO A 7 -13.14 -22.46 -9.40
C PRO A 7 -13.69 -21.03 -9.56
N SER A 8 -14.88 -20.89 -10.16
CA SER A 8 -15.59 -19.61 -10.28
C SER A 8 -16.07 -19.07 -8.93
N GLN A 9 -16.60 -19.95 -8.08
CA GLN A 9 -17.03 -19.60 -6.73
C GLN A 9 -15.84 -19.27 -5.82
N GLU A 10 -14.71 -19.98 -5.95
CA GLU A 10 -13.47 -19.67 -5.25
C GLU A 10 -12.94 -18.28 -5.62
N HIS A 11 -12.93 -17.94 -6.91
CA HIS A 11 -12.50 -16.63 -7.38
C HIS A 11 -13.43 -15.51 -6.88
N ALA A 12 -14.74 -15.74 -6.91
CA ALA A 12 -15.71 -14.79 -6.36
C ALA A 12 -15.55 -14.60 -4.85
N GLN A 13 -15.28 -15.68 -4.10
CA GLN A 13 -15.06 -15.62 -2.66
C GLN A 13 -13.80 -14.82 -2.33
N LYS A 14 -12.67 -15.11 -2.99
CA LYS A 14 -11.42 -14.35 -2.81
C LYS A 14 -11.62 -12.85 -3.05
N LYS A 15 -12.39 -12.49 -4.07
CA LYS A 15 -12.69 -11.08 -4.37
C LYS A 15 -13.49 -10.41 -3.24
N ARG A 16 -14.44 -11.13 -2.62
CA ARG A 16 -15.19 -10.62 -1.45
C ARG A 16 -14.29 -10.47 -0.23
N ASP A 17 -13.45 -11.46 0.04
CA ASP A 17 -12.55 -11.44 1.19
C ASP A 17 -11.57 -10.26 1.11
N ILE A 18 -11.01 -10.01 -0.09
CA ILE A 18 -10.16 -8.84 -0.35
C ILE A 18 -10.91 -7.53 -0.13
N ALA A 19 -12.14 -7.42 -0.66
CA ALA A 19 -12.95 -6.21 -0.51
C ALA A 19 -13.30 -5.94 0.97
N GLN A 20 -13.61 -7.00 1.74
CA GLN A 20 -13.88 -6.90 3.17
C GLN A 20 -12.62 -6.44 3.93
N ALA A 21 -11.47 -7.06 3.68
CA ALA A 21 -10.21 -6.66 4.31
C ALA A 21 -9.85 -5.20 4.00
N GLN A 22 -10.03 -4.76 2.76
CA GLN A 22 -9.83 -3.36 2.37
C GLN A 22 -10.75 -2.41 3.15
N GLN A 23 -12.02 -2.78 3.33
CA GLN A 23 -12.97 -1.98 4.08
C GLN A 23 -12.60 -1.88 5.58
N GLU A 24 -12.20 -2.99 6.18
CA GLU A 24 -11.76 -3.03 7.59
C GLU A 24 -10.52 -2.15 7.82
N ILE A 25 -9.54 -2.22 6.93
CA ILE A 25 -8.34 -1.37 6.99
C ILE A 25 -8.70 0.11 6.85
N GLN A 26 -9.54 0.46 5.87
CA GLN A 26 -9.99 1.84 5.67
C GLN A 26 -10.73 2.39 6.90
N ALA A 27 -11.62 1.59 7.49
CA ALA A 27 -12.31 1.95 8.72
C ALA A 27 -11.34 2.13 9.89
N ALA A 28 -10.34 1.26 10.02
CA ALA A 28 -9.30 1.39 11.04
C ALA A 28 -8.46 2.67 10.87
N VAL A 29 -8.07 3.01 9.65
CA VAL A 29 -7.35 4.25 9.33
C VAL A 29 -8.23 5.46 9.64
N GLN A 30 -9.49 5.47 9.20
CA GLN A 30 -10.43 6.56 9.48
C GLN A 30 -10.63 6.78 10.99
N ARG A 31 -10.77 5.70 11.75
CA ARG A 31 -10.93 5.76 13.21
C ARG A 31 -9.67 6.28 13.91
N THR A 32 -8.49 5.87 13.46
CA THR A 32 -7.21 6.18 14.13
C THR A 32 -6.69 7.57 13.72
N TRP A 33 -6.90 7.96 12.46
CA TRP A 33 -6.38 9.20 11.86
C TRP A 33 -7.43 9.87 10.95
N PRO A 34 -8.52 10.42 11.51
CA PRO A 34 -9.61 11.00 10.71
C PRO A 34 -9.16 12.18 9.84
N CYS A 35 -8.17 12.97 10.28
CA CYS A 35 -7.62 14.09 9.50
C CYS A 35 -6.77 13.67 8.30
N PHE A 36 -6.41 12.40 8.18
CA PHE A 36 -5.67 11.83 7.06
C PHE A 36 -6.54 10.91 6.18
N TYR A 37 -7.84 10.82 6.48
CA TYR A 37 -8.74 10.00 5.70
C TYR A 37 -9.21 10.75 4.46
N GLU A 38 -8.97 10.14 3.30
CA GLU A 38 -9.54 10.57 2.02
C GLU A 38 -10.21 9.39 1.34
N LYS A 39 -11.25 9.65 0.55
CA LYS A 39 -11.94 8.60 -0.19
C LYS A 39 -10.95 7.84 -1.08
N PRO A 40 -10.88 6.50 -0.98
CA PRO A 40 -10.01 5.70 -1.81
C PRO A 40 -10.34 5.86 -3.30
N MET A 41 -9.31 5.69 -4.13
CA MET A 41 -9.49 5.61 -5.59
C MET A 41 -10.30 4.36 -5.94
N LYS A 42 -11.19 4.49 -6.94
CA LYS A 42 -12.03 3.36 -7.40
C LYS A 42 -11.23 2.30 -8.17
N ASN A 43 -10.14 2.72 -8.79
CA ASN A 43 -9.30 1.89 -9.63
C ASN A 43 -7.89 1.81 -9.04
N GLU A 44 -7.21 0.69 -9.29
CA GLU A 44 -5.79 0.55 -8.96
C GLU A 44 -4.95 1.58 -9.70
N VAL A 45 -3.89 2.02 -9.05
CA VAL A 45 -2.97 3.03 -9.58
C VAL A 45 -1.65 2.37 -9.90
N GLY A 46 -1.26 2.43 -11.18
CA GLY A 46 0.03 1.97 -11.66
C GLY A 46 1.15 2.97 -11.39
N SER A 47 2.38 2.55 -11.64
CA SER A 47 3.57 3.41 -11.49
C SER A 47 3.53 4.65 -12.39
N ASP A 48 2.92 4.54 -13.56
CA ASP A 48 2.70 5.58 -14.56
C ASP A 48 1.67 6.64 -14.12
N SER A 49 0.77 6.27 -13.22
CA SER A 49 -0.40 7.05 -12.82
C SER A 49 -0.35 7.48 -11.35
N CYS A 50 0.73 7.18 -10.63
CA CYS A 50 0.91 7.57 -9.23
C CYS A 50 0.85 9.09 -8.99
N HIS A 51 1.17 9.91 -10.00
CA HIS A 51 1.03 11.37 -9.94
C HIS A 51 -0.43 11.84 -9.75
N LYS A 52 -1.41 10.94 -9.94
CA LYS A 52 -2.83 11.22 -9.71
C LYS A 52 -3.25 11.08 -8.25
N LEU A 53 -2.40 10.52 -7.39
CA LEU A 53 -2.68 10.38 -5.97
C LEU A 53 -2.48 11.72 -5.26
N SER A 54 -3.36 12.04 -4.31
CA SER A 54 -3.19 13.20 -3.43
C SER A 54 -2.21 12.88 -2.29
N HIS A 55 -1.58 13.91 -1.69
CA HIS A 55 -0.69 13.71 -0.55
C HIS A 55 -1.39 13.00 0.62
N LEU A 56 -2.70 13.22 0.79
CA LEU A 56 -3.52 12.57 1.80
C LEU A 56 -3.77 11.09 1.45
N GLN A 57 -4.06 10.75 0.19
CA GLN A 57 -4.22 9.36 -0.26
C GLN A 57 -2.95 8.54 -0.06
N ILE A 58 -1.78 9.13 -0.33
CA ILE A 58 -0.51 8.46 -0.09
C ILE A 58 -0.25 8.32 1.42
N GLY A 59 -0.50 9.37 2.20
CA GLY A 59 -0.39 9.29 3.66
C GLY A 59 -1.33 8.23 4.26
N MET A 60 -2.54 8.11 3.73
CA MET A 60 -3.50 7.07 4.09
C MET A 60 -2.95 5.67 3.76
N GLY A 61 -2.37 5.47 2.59
CA GLY A 61 -1.75 4.21 2.17
C GLY A 61 -0.58 3.78 3.04
N VAL A 62 0.32 4.73 3.38
CA VAL A 62 1.44 4.46 4.31
C VAL A 62 0.92 4.04 5.68
N ARG A 63 -0.06 4.79 6.22
CA ARG A 63 -0.65 4.49 7.53
C ARG A 63 -1.38 3.15 7.55
N ALA A 64 -2.09 2.81 6.47
CA ALA A 64 -2.71 1.50 6.27
C ALA A 64 -1.65 0.38 6.30
N LEU A 65 -0.55 0.54 5.56
CA LEU A 65 0.57 -0.41 5.55
C LEU A 65 1.16 -0.58 6.95
N SER A 66 1.41 0.52 7.66
CA SER A 66 1.93 0.47 9.03
C SER A 66 0.99 -0.24 10.01
N LEU A 67 -0.33 -0.09 9.84
CA LEU A 67 -1.31 -0.82 10.66
C LEU A 67 -1.30 -2.32 10.35
N VAL A 68 -1.41 -2.69 9.07
CA VAL A 68 -1.52 -4.09 8.64
C VAL A 68 -0.26 -4.87 8.98
N CYS A 69 0.91 -4.26 8.80
CA CYS A 69 2.19 -4.89 9.11
C CYS A 69 2.61 -4.69 10.57
N ASN A 70 1.74 -4.12 11.42
CA ASN A 70 2.02 -3.78 12.82
C ASN A 70 3.36 -3.04 13.02
N LEU A 71 3.70 -2.15 12.09
CA LEU A 71 4.92 -1.33 12.12
C LEU A 71 4.75 -0.14 13.06
N ARG A 72 4.04 -0.32 14.19
CA ARG A 72 3.83 0.70 15.23
C ARG A 72 5.17 1.03 15.90
N GLY A 73 5.92 1.86 15.19
CA GLY A 73 7.25 2.30 15.56
C GLY A 73 7.79 3.43 14.67
N GLY A 74 7.07 3.89 13.64
CA GLY A 74 7.45 5.05 12.79
C GLY A 74 8.69 4.82 11.91
N SER A 75 9.61 3.99 12.38
CA SER A 75 10.76 3.47 11.69
C SER A 75 10.76 1.95 11.81
N THR A 76 10.87 1.29 10.66
CA THR A 76 11.32 -0.10 10.66
C THR A 76 12.84 -0.03 10.73
N GLY A 77 13.40 0.17 11.94
CA GLY A 77 14.83 0.46 12.14
C GLY A 77 15.16 1.95 12.12
N ASP A 78 16.03 2.41 11.21
CA ASP A 78 16.42 3.83 11.06
C ASP A 78 15.69 4.56 9.90
N ILE A 79 14.70 3.90 9.29
CA ILE A 79 14.06 4.38 8.04
C ILE A 79 12.73 5.06 8.35
N ASP A 80 12.60 6.35 8.02
CA ASP A 80 11.31 7.04 7.96
C ASP A 80 10.52 6.56 6.72
N LEU A 81 9.70 5.53 6.92
CA LEU A 81 8.88 4.91 5.87
C LEU A 81 7.91 5.89 5.21
N TYR A 82 7.41 6.87 5.97
CA TYR A 82 6.50 7.86 5.43
C TYR A 82 7.22 8.77 4.45
N GLN A 83 8.38 9.29 4.83
CA GLN A 83 9.17 10.14 3.96
C GLN A 83 9.71 9.38 2.75
N LEU A 84 10.12 8.12 2.93
CA LEU A 84 10.56 7.26 1.83
C LEU A 84 9.46 7.04 0.80
N ILE A 85 8.27 6.62 1.23
CA ILE A 85 7.15 6.34 0.32
C ILE A 85 6.64 7.63 -0.32
N ARG A 86 6.58 8.73 0.44
CA ARG A 86 6.22 10.05 -0.10
C ARG A 86 7.19 10.51 -1.18
N ALA A 87 8.50 10.41 -0.92
CA ALA A 87 9.54 10.77 -1.89
C ALA A 87 9.43 9.90 -3.16
N TYR A 88 9.25 8.59 -3.00
CA TYR A 88 9.08 7.67 -4.12
C TYR A 88 7.91 8.05 -5.03
N PHE A 89 6.79 8.50 -4.48
CA PHE A 89 5.62 8.84 -5.29
C PHE A 89 5.60 10.26 -5.86
N TRP A 90 6.24 11.25 -5.22
CA TRP A 90 6.21 12.63 -5.71
C TRP A 90 7.44 13.08 -6.47
N ASP A 91 8.62 12.58 -6.10
CA ASP A 91 9.88 13.02 -6.66
C ASP A 91 10.35 11.99 -7.68
N GLN A 92 10.30 12.36 -8.96
CA GLN A 92 10.67 11.49 -10.06
C GLN A 92 12.17 11.13 -10.03
N ASP A 93 13.03 12.06 -9.59
CA ASP A 93 14.46 11.81 -9.47
C ASP A 93 14.76 10.90 -8.28
N ALA A 94 14.10 11.11 -7.14
CA ALA A 94 14.18 10.21 -6.00
C ALA A 94 13.70 8.80 -6.36
N ARG A 95 12.56 8.68 -7.06
CA ARG A 95 12.06 7.39 -7.55
C ARG A 95 13.08 6.68 -8.43
N ARG A 96 13.68 7.40 -9.39
CA ARG A 96 14.71 6.83 -10.27
C ARG A 96 15.89 6.29 -9.45
N ARG A 97 16.43 7.09 -8.54
CA ARG A 97 17.56 6.69 -7.67
C ARG A 97 17.20 5.47 -6.79
N ILE A 98 16.01 5.45 -6.21
CA ILE A 98 15.55 4.32 -5.40
C ILE A 98 15.49 3.04 -6.27
N ASN A 99 14.91 3.14 -7.47
CA ASN A 99 14.81 1.99 -8.39
C ASN A 99 16.19 1.49 -8.85
N GLU A 100 17.14 2.38 -9.08
CA GLU A 100 18.54 2.02 -9.41
C GLU A 100 19.19 1.23 -8.26
N ILE A 101 19.05 1.69 -7.01
CA ILE A 101 19.57 0.99 -5.82
C ILE A 101 18.93 -0.39 -5.68
N VAL A 102 17.60 -0.48 -5.84
CA VAL A 102 16.88 -1.75 -5.78
C VAL A 102 17.37 -2.72 -6.86
N ALA A 103 17.50 -2.25 -8.11
CA ALA A 103 18.00 -3.08 -9.20
C ALA A 103 19.43 -3.59 -8.92
N ALA A 104 20.32 -2.74 -8.41
CA ALA A 104 21.67 -3.12 -8.02
C ALA A 104 21.67 -4.15 -6.87
N SER A 105 20.76 -4.01 -5.89
CA SER A 105 20.67 -4.94 -4.76
C SER A 105 20.15 -6.34 -5.14
N LEU A 106 19.38 -6.42 -6.22
CA LEU A 106 18.82 -7.66 -6.77
C LEU A 106 19.74 -8.32 -7.80
N ALA A 107 20.79 -7.63 -8.24
CA ALA A 107 21.78 -8.21 -9.12
C ALA A 107 22.53 -9.34 -8.38
N PRO A 108 22.74 -10.51 -9.01
CA PRO A 108 23.48 -11.60 -8.40
C PRO A 108 24.88 -11.13 -8.01
N LYS A 109 25.27 -11.37 -6.76
CA LYS A 109 26.63 -11.11 -6.29
C LYS A 109 27.54 -12.16 -6.94
N HIS A 110 28.44 -11.69 -7.80
CA HIS A 110 29.52 -12.50 -8.36
C HIS A 110 30.50 -12.95 -7.28
#